data_AF-A0A0C9UEI2-F1
#
_entry.id   AF-A0A0C9UEI2-F1
#
_cell.length_a   1.000
_cell.length_b   1.000
_cell.length_c   1.000
_cell.angle_alpha   90.00
_cell.angle_beta   90.00
_cell.angle_gamma   90.00
#
_symmetry.space_group_name_H-M   'P 1'
#
loop_
_entity.id
_entity.type
_entity.pdbx_description
1 polymer ?
#
loop_
_entity_poly.entity_id
_entity_poly.type
_entity_poly.pdbx_seq_one_letter_code
_entity_poly.pdbx_strand_id
1 'polypeptide(L)' 'DSGFINGLDRFKGGPTTIPRSTINVIAGQRYHFRVVNISGFAQFRFSIEGHRMAIIEADGIPHETLTVDSFDIYVGQW' A
#
# COMPACT_ATOMS: atom_id res chain seq x y z
N ASP A 1 8.28 -16.76 4.89
CA ASP A 1 8.28 -15.31 4.61
C ASP A 1 6.93 -14.86 4.09
N SER A 2 6.56 -13.64 4.46
CA SER A 2 5.27 -12.98 4.19
C SER A 2 5.47 -11.47 4.10
N GLY A 3 4.60 -10.79 3.37
CA GLY A 3 4.55 -9.33 3.26
C GLY A 3 3.27 -8.79 3.90
N PHE A 4 3.40 -8.11 5.03
CA PHE A 4 2.24 -7.63 5.79
C PHE A 4 1.70 -6.32 5.25
N ILE A 5 0.37 -6.26 5.06
CA ILE A 5 -0.37 -5.00 4.92
C ILE A 5 -1.13 -4.79 6.23
N ASN A 6 -0.90 -3.66 6.90
CA ASN A 6 -1.49 -3.33 8.20
C ASN A 6 -1.38 -4.49 9.24
N GLY A 7 -0.24 -5.19 9.27
CA GLY A 7 0.06 -6.25 10.24
C GLY A 7 -0.52 -7.64 9.93
N LEU A 8 -1.22 -7.82 8.81
CA LEU A 8 -1.83 -9.10 8.44
C LEU A 8 -1.33 -9.60 7.07
N ASP A 9 -1.00 -10.90 7.00
CA ASP A 9 -0.70 -11.60 5.75
C ASP A 9 -0.87 -13.12 5.90
N ARG A 10 -0.78 -13.82 4.76
CA ARG A 10 -0.65 -15.27 4.63
C ARG A 10 0.72 -15.61 4.07
N PHE A 11 1.32 -16.69 4.54
CA PHE A 11 2.56 -17.22 3.97
C PHE A 11 2.31 -18.54 3.21
N LYS A 12 3.21 -18.85 2.28
CA LYS A 12 3.14 -20.10 1.50
C LYS A 12 3.25 -21.31 2.42
N GLY A 13 2.28 -22.23 2.33
CA GLY A 13 2.21 -23.43 3.18
C GLY A 13 1.57 -23.20 4.55
N GLY A 14 1.13 -21.98 4.88
CA GLY A 14 0.41 -21.67 6.10
C GLY A 14 -1.10 -21.92 6.02
N PRO A 15 -1.83 -21.79 7.16
CA PRO A 15 -3.28 -21.92 7.20
C PRO A 15 -3.99 -20.89 6.30
N THR A 16 -4.96 -21.33 5.50
CA THR A 16 -5.75 -20.45 4.61
C THR A 16 -6.81 -19.63 5.35
N THR A 17 -7.01 -19.90 6.64
CA THR A 17 -8.00 -19.25 7.51
C THR A 17 -7.56 -17.89 8.03
N ILE A 18 -6.28 -17.51 7.88
CA ILE A 18 -5.77 -16.20 8.33
C ILE A 18 -6.43 -15.09 7.48
N PRO A 19 -7.07 -14.07 8.08
CA PRO A 19 -7.67 -12.98 7.33
C PRO A 19 -6.59 -12.10 6.68
N ARG A 20 -6.94 -11.44 5.58
CA ARG A 20 -6.15 -10.33 5.02
C ARG A 20 -6.64 -9.01 5.58
N SER A 21 -5.80 -7.97 5.51
CA SER A 21 -6.24 -6.62 5.87
C SER A 21 -7.36 -6.14 4.94
N THR A 22 -8.34 -5.47 5.52
CA THR A 22 -9.46 -4.83 4.80
C THR A 22 -9.43 -3.34 5.10
N ILE A 23 -9.43 -2.53 4.05
CA ILE A 23 -9.58 -1.07 4.12
C ILE A 23 -10.96 -0.74 3.55
N ASN A 24 -11.87 -0.26 4.40
CA ASN A 24 -13.25 0.04 3.98
C ASN A 24 -13.33 1.44 3.36
N VAL A 25 -14.03 1.54 2.24
CA VAL A 25 -14.29 2.79 1.52
C VAL A 25 -15.77 2.93 1.19
N ILE A 26 -16.22 4.15 0.93
CA ILE A 26 -17.59 4.48 0.54
C ILE A 26 -17.57 5.01 -0.89
N ALA A 27 -18.48 4.50 -1.73
CA ALA A 27 -18.59 4.92 -3.12
C ALA A 27 -18.79 6.45 -3.23
N GLY A 28 -18.07 7.08 -4.15
CA GLY A 28 -18.10 8.53 -4.39
C GLY A 28 -17.21 9.36 -3.46
N GLN A 29 -16.63 8.77 -2.41
CA GLN A 29 -15.68 9.48 -1.55
C GLN A 29 -14.23 9.35 -2.03
N ARG A 30 -13.40 10.32 -1.64
CA ARG A 30 -11.96 10.34 -1.88
C ARG A 30 -11.23 10.17 -0.56
N TYR A 31 -10.13 9.42 -0.60
CA TYR A 31 -9.36 9.07 0.58
C TYR A 31 -7.90 9.47 0.39
N HIS A 32 -7.30 10.04 1.43
CA HIS A 32 -5.88 10.29 1.49
C HIS A 32 -5.22 9.10 2.21
N PHE A 33 -4.84 8.08 1.44
CA PHE A 33 -4.09 6.94 1.96
C PHE A 33 -2.62 7.32 2.13
N ARG A 34 -2.08 7.08 3.32
CA ARG A 34 -0.64 7.15 3.60
C ARG A 34 -0.06 5.75 3.51
N VAL A 35 0.80 5.53 2.52
CA VAL A 35 1.41 4.21 2.26
C VAL A 35 2.83 4.25 2.78
N VAL A 36 3.14 3.46 3.80
CA VAL A 36 4.45 3.49 4.47
C VAL A 36 5.11 2.11 4.34
N ASN A 37 6.33 2.06 3.79
CA ASN A 37 7.11 0.82 3.76
C ASN A 37 7.98 0.69 5.01
N ILE A 38 7.46 0.01 6.03
CA ILE A 38 8.17 -0.29 7.29
C ILE A 38 9.01 -1.59 7.25
N SER A 39 9.30 -2.12 6.06
CA SER A 39 10.04 -3.38 5.96
C SER A 39 11.50 -3.26 6.39
N GLY A 40 12.15 -4.39 6.68
CA GLY A 40 13.59 -4.42 6.95
C GLY A 40 14.48 -4.59 5.72
N PHE A 41 13.92 -4.89 4.55
CA PHE A 41 14.70 -5.21 3.35
C PHE A 41 13.92 -5.05 2.03
N ALA A 42 12.65 -5.46 1.99
CA ALA A 42 11.91 -5.58 0.74
C ALA A 42 11.37 -4.24 0.21
N GLN A 43 11.58 -3.97 -1.07
CA GLN A 43 10.79 -2.99 -1.81
C GLN A 43 9.52 -3.64 -2.36
N PHE A 44 8.47 -2.85 -2.55
CA PHE A 44 7.20 -3.33 -3.10
C PHE A 44 6.79 -2.50 -4.30
N ARG A 45 6.18 -3.14 -5.29
CA ARG A 45 5.35 -2.45 -6.27
C ARG A 45 3.93 -2.45 -5.76
N PHE A 46 3.39 -1.28 -5.42
CA PHE A 46 2.07 -1.12 -4.84
C PHE A 46 1.05 -0.68 -5.90
N SER A 47 -0.15 -1.25 -5.87
CA SER A 47 -1.28 -0.92 -6.74
C SER A 47 -2.60 -1.32 -6.09
N ILE A 48 -3.70 -0.68 -6.47
CA ILE A 48 -5.06 -1.07 -6.08
C ILE A 48 -5.80 -1.45 -7.36
N GLU A 49 -6.25 -2.70 -7.46
CA GLU A 49 -6.95 -3.19 -8.64
C GLU A 49 -8.18 -2.33 -8.98
N GLY A 50 -8.30 -1.92 -10.24
CA GLY A 50 -9.41 -1.09 -10.72
C GLY A 50 -9.37 0.38 -10.29
N HIS A 51 -8.30 0.85 -9.63
CA HIS A 51 -8.21 2.21 -9.12
C HIS A 51 -6.90 2.90 -9.55
N ARG A 52 -7.01 4.15 -10.02
CA ARG A 52 -5.86 5.05 -10.16
C ARG A 52 -5.60 5.76 -8.83
N MET A 53 -4.35 6.05 -8.55
CA MET A 53 -3.90 6.76 -7.35
C MET A 53 -3.30 8.10 -7.76
N ALA A 54 -3.60 9.14 -6.99
CA ALA A 54 -2.99 10.46 -7.15
C ALA A 54 -1.96 10.65 -6.03
N ILE A 55 -0.67 10.61 -6.38
CA ILE A 55 0.43 10.86 -5.44
C ILE A 55 0.55 12.38 -5.29
N ILE A 56 0.56 12.86 -4.04
CA ILE A 56 0.60 14.29 -3.68
C ILE A 56 1.66 14.63 -2.62
N GLU A 57 2.29 13.62 -2.04
CA GLU A 57 3.27 13.71 -0.95
C GLU A 57 4.26 12.54 -1.11
N ALA A 58 5.55 12.80 -0.88
CA ALA A 58 6.61 11.80 -0.82
C ALA A 58 7.62 12.16 0.27
N ASP A 59 7.87 11.24 1.19
CA ASP A 59 8.73 11.35 2.38
C ASP A 59 8.43 12.61 3.22
N GLY A 60 7.16 12.95 3.34
CA GLY A 60 6.68 14.12 4.08
C GLY A 60 6.76 15.44 3.30
N ILE A 61 7.18 15.41 2.03
CA ILE A 61 7.31 16.58 1.16
C ILE A 61 6.17 16.59 0.13
N PRO A 62 5.28 17.61 0.16
CA PRO A 62 4.25 17.77 -0.86
C PRO A 62 4.85 18.02 -2.25
N HIS A 63 4.20 17.49 -3.29
CA HIS A 63 4.60 17.73 -4.67
C HIS A 63 3.38 17.87 -5.60
N GLU A 64 3.63 18.23 -6.87
CA GLU A 64 2.56 18.31 -7.87
C GLU A 64 1.91 16.94 -8.11
N THR A 65 0.58 16.90 -8.19
CA THR A 65 -0.18 15.67 -8.30
C THR A 65 0.27 14.80 -9.48
N LEU A 66 0.67 13.56 -9.20
CA LEU A 66 1.01 12.56 -10.20
C LEU A 66 0.02 11.39 -10.15
N THR A 67 -0.74 11.18 -11.22
CA THR A 67 -1.72 10.07 -11.28
C THR A 67 -1.09 8.81 -11.87
N VAL A 68 -1.05 7.72 -11.10
CA VAL A 68 -0.45 6.43 -11.48
C VAL A 68 -1.40 5.26 -11.24
N ASP A 69 -1.15 4.15 -11.92
CA ASP A 69 -1.81 2.86 -11.67
C ASP A 69 -1.04 2.02 -10.63
N SER A 70 0.29 2.23 -10.54
CA SER A 70 1.17 1.59 -9.57
C SER A 70 2.41 2.43 -9.32
N PHE A 71 3.11 2.19 -8.22
CA PHE A 71 4.40 2.80 -7.92
C PHE A 71 5.29 1.84 -7.13
N ASP A 72 6.60 2.05 -7.21
CA ASP A 72 7.58 1.34 -6.39
C ASP A 72 7.81 2.11 -5.09
N ILE A 73 7.82 1.42 -3.95
CA ILE A 73 8.09 1.98 -2.63
C ILE A 73 9.25 1.22 -1.97
N TYR A 74 10.34 1.93 -1.71
CA TYR A 74 11.55 1.37 -1.10
C TYR A 74 11.47 1.39 0.43
N VAL A 75 12.39 0.69 1.07
CA VAL A 75 12.47 0.59 2.54
C VAL A 75 12.51 1.99 3.16
N GLY A 76 11.59 2.27 4.09
CA GLY A 76 11.52 3.52 4.84
C GLY A 76 10.82 4.68 4.13
N GLN A 77 10.41 4.52 2.87
CA GLN A 77 9.69 5.56 2.14
C GLN A 77 8.21 5.63 2.52
N TRP A 78 7.62 6.82 2.37
CA TRP A 78 6.19 7.04 2.61
C TRP A 78 5.57 8.22 1.85
#